data_AF-A0A7K6SN69-F1
#
_entry.id   AF-A0A7K6SN69-F1
#
_cell.length_a   1.000
_cell.length_b   1.000
_cell.length_c   1.000
_cell.angle_alpha   90.00
_cell.angle_beta   90.00
_cell.angle_gamma   90.00
#
_symmetry.space_group_name_H-M   'P 1'
#
loop_
_entity.id
_entity.type
_entity.pdbx_description
1 polymer ?
#
loop_
_entity_poly.entity_id
_entity_poly.type
_entity_poly.pdbx_seq_one_letter_code
_entity_poly.pdbx_strand_id
1 'polypeptide(L)' 'ECGKGFKGSTRLLNHLQTHRREKMFECVECGKRFSRKANLVMHQRIHTGERPYKCKECEKAFSRSSNLIAHHKTH' A
#
# COMPACT_ATOMS: atom_id res chain seq x y z
N GLU A 1 1.02 1.14 -14.75
CA GLU A 1 0.96 2.10 -15.88
C GLU A 1 -0.02 3.21 -15.55
N CYS A 2 0.42 4.47 -15.63
CA CYS A 2 -0.44 5.64 -15.46
C CYS A 2 -0.95 5.99 -16.86
N GLY A 3 -2.24 5.83 -17.14
CA GLY A 3 -2.87 6.01 -18.45
C GLY A 3 -2.90 7.45 -18.98
N LYS A 4 -1.81 8.21 -18.81
CA LYS A 4 -1.63 9.57 -19.33
C LYS A 4 -1.00 9.50 -20.73
N GLY A 5 -1.72 10.03 -21.73
CA GLY A 5 -1.20 10.23 -23.09
C GLY A 5 -0.44 11.55 -23.20
N PHE A 6 0.78 11.51 -23.75
CA PHE A 6 1.59 12.71 -23.98
C PHE A 6 1.82 12.92 -25.48
N LYS A 7 1.54 14.12 -25.99
CA LYS A 7 1.94 14.54 -27.34
C LYS A 7 3.37 15.10 -27.27
N GLY A 8 4.36 14.24 -27.55
CA GLY A 8 5.78 14.59 -27.67
C GLY A 8 6.74 13.67 -26.90
N SER A 9 7.80 13.19 -27.58
CA SER A 9 8.77 12.19 -27.07
C SER A 9 9.50 12.64 -25.79
N THR A 10 9.91 13.91 -25.70
CA THR A 10 10.61 14.46 -24.52
C THR A 10 9.71 14.52 -23.28
N ARG A 11 8.42 14.82 -23.44
CA ARG A 11 7.46 14.84 -22.32
C ARG A 11 7.16 13.43 -21.81
N LEU A 12 7.05 12.46 -22.72
CA LEU A 12 6.91 11.05 -22.35
C LEU A 12 8.16 10.55 -21.62
N LEU A 13 9.36 10.85 -22.11
CA LEU A 13 10.62 10.45 -21.46
C LEU A 13 10.77 11.07 -20.06
N ASN A 14 10.48 12.37 -19.91
CA ASN A 14 10.47 13.02 -18.59
C ASN A 14 9.42 12.40 -17.66
N HIS A 15 8.22 12.06 -18.17
CA HIS A 15 7.19 11.37 -17.40
C HIS A 15 7.63 9.96 -16.97
N LEU A 16 8.20 9.16 -17.87
CA LEU A 16 8.79 7.87 -17.54
C LEU A 16 9.94 8.00 -16.54
N GLN A 17 10.70 9.10 -16.61
CA GLN A 17 11.74 9.42 -15.64
C GLN A 17 11.15 9.81 -14.28
N THR A 18 9.94 10.39 -14.22
CA THR A 18 9.21 10.54 -12.95
C THR A 18 8.78 9.19 -12.39
N HIS A 19 8.35 8.22 -13.20
CA HIS A 19 8.11 6.84 -12.72
C HIS A 19 9.39 6.15 -12.26
N ARG A 20 10.53 6.41 -12.92
CA ARG A 20 11.85 5.89 -12.52
C ARG A 20 12.40 6.56 -11.26
N ARG A 21 12.03 7.82 -11.01
CA ARG A 21 12.36 8.60 -9.79
C ARG A 21 11.33 8.45 -8.67
N GLU A 22 10.13 7.98 -8.96
CA GLU A 22 9.18 7.45 -7.99
C GLU A 22 9.77 6.16 -7.44
N LYS A 23 10.66 6.32 -6.45
CA LYS A 23 11.31 5.24 -5.71
C LYS A 23 10.22 4.40 -5.05
N MET A 24 9.72 3.41 -5.79
CA MET A 24 8.80 2.41 -5.24
C MET A 24 9.48 1.74 -4.06
N PHE A 25 8.74 1.57 -2.98
CA PHE A 25 9.18 0.90 -1.78
C PHE A 25 8.99 -0.60 -1.97
N GLU A 26 10.07 -1.35 -1.91
CA GLU A 26 10.07 -2.80 -2.13
C GLU A 26 9.99 -3.56 -0.80
N CYS A 27 9.18 -4.61 -0.77
CA CYS A 27 9.14 -5.55 0.34
C CYS A 27 10.29 -6.54 0.21
N VAL A 28 11.16 -6.59 1.21
CA VAL A 28 12.33 -7.48 1.22
C VAL A 28 11.93 -8.96 1.26
N GLU A 29 10.81 -9.29 1.92
CA GLU A 29 10.35 -10.67 2.07
C GLU A 29 9.81 -11.29 0.76
N CYS A 30 9.22 -10.48 -0.13
CA CYS A 30 8.52 -11.00 -1.31
C CYS A 30 8.74 -10.20 -2.60
N GLY A 31 9.62 -9.20 -2.61
CA GLY A 31 9.94 -8.35 -3.76
C GLY A 31 8.79 -7.43 -4.22
N LYS A 32 7.66 -7.39 -3.52
CA LYS A 32 6.49 -6.62 -3.95
C LYS A 32 6.73 -5.12 -3.80
N ARG A 33 6.42 -4.36 -4.85
CA ARG A 33 6.70 -2.91 -4.94
C ARG A 33 5.45 -2.08 -4.67
N PHE A 34 5.63 -1.01 -3.91
CA PHE A 34 4.56 -0.09 -3.50
C PHE A 34 4.92 1.36 -3.85
N SER A 35 3.97 2.12 -4.37
CA SER A 35 4.17 3.54 -4.65
C SER A 35 4.30 4.43 -3.41
N ARG A 36 3.89 3.93 -2.23
CA ARG A 36 3.94 4.67 -0.95
C ARG A 36 4.52 3.81 0.16
N LYS A 37 5.38 4.41 1.01
CA LYS A 37 5.97 3.73 2.17
C LYS A 37 4.92 3.19 3.14
N ALA A 38 3.85 3.94 3.39
CA ALA A 38 2.76 3.51 4.25
C ALA A 38 2.10 2.20 3.76
N ASN A 39 1.98 2.03 2.43
CA ASN A 39 1.44 0.81 1.85
C ASN A 39 2.40 -0.36 2.01
N LEU A 40 3.72 -0.13 1.88
CA LEU A 40 4.73 -1.15 2.18
C LEU A 40 4.67 -1.58 3.66
N VAL A 41 4.64 -0.63 4.59
CA VAL A 41 4.59 -0.94 6.03
C VAL A 41 3.32 -1.72 6.39
N MET A 42 2.17 -1.29 5.86
CA MET A 42 0.92 -2.03 6.04
C MET A 42 0.98 -3.42 5.41
N HIS A 43 1.63 -3.57 4.25
CA HIS A 43 1.85 -4.86 3.63
C HIS A 43 2.75 -5.75 4.48
N GLN A 44 3.82 -5.24 5.09
CA GLN A 44 4.72 -6.04 5.92
C GLN A 44 4.00 -6.72 7.10
N ARG A 45 2.88 -6.16 7.56
CA ARG A 45 2.02 -6.81 8.58
C ARG A 45 1.46 -8.17 8.17
N ILE A 46 1.39 -8.47 6.87
CA ILE A 46 0.97 -9.81 6.41
C ILE A 46 2.03 -10.86 6.72
N HIS A 47 3.30 -10.47 6.70
CA HIS A 47 4.43 -11.35 6.94
C HIS A 47 4.68 -11.52 8.44
N THR A 48 4.58 -10.43 9.20
CA THR A 48 4.76 -10.45 10.66
C THR A 48 3.54 -10.96 11.43
N GLY A 49 2.37 -11.02 10.78
CA GLY A 49 1.10 -11.33 11.45
C GLY A 49 0.61 -10.24 12.39
N GLU A 50 1.22 -9.05 12.40
CA GLU A 50 0.88 -7.96 13.31
C GLU A 50 -0.56 -7.46 13.06
N ARG A 51 -1.37 -7.46 14.12
CA ARG A 51 -2.76 -7.01 14.11
C ARG A 51 -3.00 -5.98 15.22
N PRO A 52 -2.57 -4.72 15.01
CA PRO A 52 -2.61 -3.71 16.06
C PRO A 52 -4.03 -3.21 16.36
N TYR A 53 -4.99 -3.44 15.47
CA TYR A 53 -6.36 -2.95 15.63
C TYR A 53 -7.24 -4.02 16.24
N LYS A 54 -7.48 -3.97 17.56
CA LYS A 54 -8.35 -4.91 18.28
C LYS A 54 -9.74 -4.33 18.47
N CYS A 55 -10.76 -5.14 18.19
CA CYS A 55 -12.12 -4.89 18.63
C CYS A 55 -12.20 -5.09 20.15
N LYS A 56 -12.82 -4.15 20.88
CA LYS A 56 -12.97 -4.27 22.33
C LYS A 56 -14.16 -5.13 22.75
N GLU A 57 -15.11 -5.36 21.85
CA GLU A 57 -16.35 -6.10 22.15
C GLU A 57 -16.15 -7.62 21.99
N CYS A 58 -15.40 -8.06 20.98
CA CYS A 58 -15.16 -9.49 20.71
C CYS A 58 -13.67 -9.88 20.61
N GLU A 59 -12.77 -8.97 21.00
CA GLU A 59 -11.30 -9.14 21.01
C GLU A 59 -10.64 -9.46 19.66
N LYS A 60 -11.43 -9.50 18.57
CA LYS A 60 -10.93 -9.80 17.23
C LYS A 60 -9.96 -8.73 16.74
N ALA A 61 -8.80 -9.15 16.26
CA ALA A 61 -7.73 -8.25 15.83
C ALA A 61 -7.60 -8.18 14.29
N PHE A 62 -7.27 -6.99 13.78
CA PHE A 62 -7.16 -6.68 12.36
C PHE A 62 -5.82 -5.99 12.05
N SER A 63 -5.31 -6.20 10.84
CA SER A 63 -4.07 -5.57 10.35
C SER A 63 -4.28 -4.14 9.82
N ARG A 64 -5.53 -3.74 9.57
CA ARG A 64 -5.94 -2.43 9.04
C ARG A 64 -7.09 -1.82 9.83
N SER A 65 -7.04 -0.52 10.08
CA SER A 65 -8.10 0.22 10.78
C SER A 65 -9.43 0.20 10.03
N SER A 66 -9.40 0.30 8.69
CA SER A 66 -10.59 0.20 7.85
C SER A 66 -11.35 -1.11 8.05
N ASN A 67 -10.63 -2.21 8.29
CA ASN A 67 -11.22 -3.52 8.51
C ASN A 67 -11.87 -3.60 9.90
N LEU A 68 -11.24 -3.00 10.93
CA LEU A 68 -11.85 -2.86 12.25
C LEU A 68 -13.14 -2.03 12.19
N ILE A 69 -13.12 -0.89 11.49
CA ILE A 69 -14.30 -0.02 11.32
C ILE A 69 -15.43 -0.76 10.60
N ALA A 70 -15.12 -1.50 9.54
CA ALA A 70 -16.11 -2.31 8.84
C ALA A 70 -16.68 -3.41 9.74
N HIS A 71 -15.82 -4.06 10.53
CA HIS A 71 -16.23 -5.08 11.48
C HIS A 71 -17.09 -4.53 12.63
N HIS A 72 -16.83 -3.32 13.13
CA HIS A 72 -17.69 -2.72 14.14
C HIS A 72 -19.16 -2.57 13.69
N LYS A 73 -19.43 -2.53 12.38
CA LYS A 73 -20.79 -2.51 11.84
C LYS A 73 -21.49 -3.87 11.84
N THR A 74 -20.77 -4.94 12.19
CA THR A 74 -21.30 -6.31 12.27
C THR A 74 -21.72 -6.71 13.68
N HIS A 75 -21.41 -5.86 14.66
CA HIS A 75 -22.05 -5.86 15.97
C HIS A 75 -23.40 -5.17 15.85
#